data_AF-A0A7U7EL53-F1
#
_entry.id   AF-A0A7U7EL53-F1
#
_cell.length_a   1.000
_cell.length_b   1.000
_cell.length_c   1.000
_cell.angle_alpha   90.00
_cell.angle_beta   90.00
_cell.angle_gamma   90.00
#
_symmetry.space_group_name_H-M   'P 1'
#
loop_
_entity.id
_entity.type
_entity.pdbx_description
1 polymer ?
#
loop_
_entity_poly.entity_id
_entity_poly.type
_entity_poly.pdbx_seq_one_letter_code
_entity_poly.pdbx_strand_id
1 'polypeptide(L)'
;MHTLIATLVGLLFLGCVILIGRAFGLGRQTVAWLFVVPWLVACLVHGAIGLTAGQTLVTEMLVFLVVFGVPLAVLWWIGRVR
;
A
#
# COMPACT_ATOMS: atom_id res chain seq x y z
N MET A 1 12.10 7.67 10.55
CA MET A 1 12.40 7.52 9.10
C MET A 1 11.90 6.19 8.51
N HIS A 2 11.23 5.32 9.28
CA HIS A 2 10.65 4.06 8.80
C HIS A 2 9.37 4.26 7.96
N THR A 3 8.43 5.10 8.42
CA THR A 3 7.12 5.34 7.78
C THR A 3 7.24 5.88 6.35
N LEU A 4 8.20 6.78 6.11
CA LEU A 4 8.47 7.32 4.78
C LEU A 4 8.94 6.24 3.82
N ILE A 5 9.90 5.41 4.23
CA ILE A 5 10.43 4.30 3.42
C ILE A 5 9.31 3.30 3.10
N ALA A 6 8.52 2.89 4.10
CA ALA A 6 7.39 1.99 3.90
C ALA A 6 6.35 2.57 2.92
N THR A 7 6.07 3.87 3.01
CA THR A 7 5.17 4.55 2.07
C THR A 7 5.74 4.57 0.64
N LEU A 8 7.03 4.86 0.49
CA LEU A 8 7.71 4.83 -0.82
C LEU A 8 7.71 3.43 -1.43
N VAL A 9 7.92 2.38 -0.62
CA VAL A 9 7.81 0.99 -1.05
C VAL A 9 6.40 0.69 -1.57
N GLY A 10 5.37 1.19 -0.89
CA GLY A 10 3.98 1.05 -1.33
C GLY A 10 3.70 1.72 -2.67
N LEU A 11 4.21 2.94 -2.86
CA LEU A 11 4.08 3.66 -4.14
C LEU A 11 4.85 2.98 -5.27
N LEU A 12 6.05 2.45 -4.98
CA LEU A 12 6.83 1.69 -5.95
C LEU A 12 6.11 0.40 -6.34
N PHE A 13 5.59 -0.34 -5.36
CA PHE A 13 4.82 -1.55 -5.58
C PHE A 13 3.55 -1.26 -6.41
N LEU A 14 2.82 -0.19 -6.09
CA LEU A 14 1.68 0.27 -6.89
C LEU A 14 2.09 0.55 -8.34
N GLY A 15 3.20 1.28 -8.54
CA GLY A 15 3.75 1.55 -9.87
C GLY A 15 4.05 0.27 -10.65
N CYS A 16 4.73 -0.69 -10.01
CA CYS A 16 5.03 -1.99 -10.61
C CYS A 16 3.76 -2.74 -11.01
N VAL A 17 2.77 -2.84 -10.13
CA VAL A 17 1.50 -3.53 -10.41
C VAL A 17 0.75 -2.87 -11.57
N ILE A 18 0.76 -1.54 -11.66
CA ILE A 18 0.16 -0.81 -12.80
C ILE A 18 0.94 -1.08 -14.10
N LEU A 19 2.28 -1.04 -14.08
CA LEU A 19 3.09 -1.29 -15.27
C LEU A 19 2.92 -2.71 -15.80
N ILE A 20 2.95 -3.69 -14.89
CA ILE A 20 2.67 -5.10 -15.20
C ILE A 20 1.25 -5.24 -15.74
N GLY A 21 0.25 -4.67 -15.06
CA GLY A 21 -1.13 -4.71 -15.50
C GLY A 21 -1.33 -4.17 -16.92
N ARG A 22 -0.62 -3.09 -17.28
CA ARG A 22 -0.62 -2.55 -18.64
C ARG A 22 0.07 -3.48 -19.64
N ALA A 23 1.20 -4.07 -19.28
CA ALA A 23 1.94 -4.98 -20.15
C ALA A 23 1.15 -6.24 -20.49
N PHE A 24 0.36 -6.75 -19.54
CA PHE A 24 -0.46 -7.96 -19.70
C PHE A 24 -1.91 -7.68 -20.12
N GLY A 25 -2.31 -6.42 -20.34
CA GLY A 25 -3.67 -6.05 -20.72
C GLY A 25 -4.72 -6.33 -19.63
N LEU A 26 -4.34 -6.30 -18.36
CA LEU A 26 -5.24 -6.56 -17.23
C LEU A 26 -6.25 -5.42 -17.04
N GLY A 27 -7.48 -5.79 -16.66
CA GLY A 27 -8.52 -4.84 -16.30
C GLY A 27 -8.16 -4.03 -15.04
N ARG A 28 -8.67 -2.79 -14.96
CA ARG A 28 -8.42 -1.85 -13.84
C ARG A 28 -8.75 -2.47 -12.47
N GLN A 29 -9.87 -3.20 -12.39
CA GLN A 29 -10.30 -3.88 -11.17
C GLN A 29 -9.29 -4.95 -10.74
N THR A 30 -8.81 -5.77 -11.68
CA THR A 30 -7.80 -6.79 -11.40
C THR A 30 -6.49 -6.18 -10.89
N VAL A 31 -6.02 -5.11 -11.53
CA VAL A 31 -4.81 -4.37 -11.10
C VAL A 31 -4.99 -3.78 -9.71
N ALA A 32 -6.16 -3.20 -9.41
CA ALA A 32 -6.46 -2.68 -8.08
C ALA A 32 -6.42 -3.78 -7.01
N TRP A 33 -7.04 -4.94 -7.27
CA TRP A 33 -7.02 -6.08 -6.34
C TRP A 33 -5.62 -6.65 -6.14
N LEU A 34 -4.83 -6.76 -7.21
CA LEU A 34 -3.43 -7.21 -7.17
C LEU A 34 -2.52 -6.27 -6.36
N PHE A 35 -2.91 -5.02 -6.17
CA PHE A 35 -2.20 -4.10 -5.28
C PHE A 35 -2.78 -4.13 -3.87
N VAL A 36 -4.09 -3.89 -3.72
CA VAL A 36 -4.74 -3.62 -2.43
C VAL A 36 -4.59 -4.80 -1.47
N VAL A 37 -4.84 -6.03 -1.92
CA VAL A 37 -4.81 -7.21 -1.05
C VAL A 37 -3.40 -7.48 -0.50
N PRO A 38 -2.36 -7.68 -1.33
CA PRO A 38 -1.03 -7.95 -0.81
C PRO A 38 -0.46 -6.76 -0.04
N TRP A 39 -0.75 -5.51 -0.43
CA TRP A 39 -0.28 -4.34 0.29
C TRP A 39 -0.93 -4.21 1.68
N LEU A 40 -2.23 -4.48 1.77
CA LEU A 40 -2.94 -4.51 3.05
C LEU A 40 -2.34 -5.57 3.98
N VAL A 41 -2.11 -6.78 3.48
CA VAL A 41 -1.48 -7.86 4.25
C VAL A 41 -0.10 -7.44 4.75
N ALA A 42 0.74 -6.84 3.89
CA ALA A 42 2.06 -6.35 4.28
C ALA A 42 1.98 -5.28 5.39
N CYS A 43 1.02 -4.36 5.31
CA CYS A 43 0.80 -3.33 6.33
C CYS A 43 0.34 -3.94 7.67
N LEU A 44 -0.53 -4.96 7.64
CA LEU A 44 -0.98 -5.66 8.85
C LEU A 44 0.16 -6.44 9.52
N VAL A 45 0.96 -7.15 8.72
CA VAL A 45 2.16 -7.85 9.23
C VAL A 45 3.15 -6.85 9.82
N HIS A 46 3.36 -5.71 9.15
CA HIS A 46 4.23 -4.66 9.66
C HIS A 46 3.76 -4.13 11.03
N GLY A 47 2.47 -3.82 11.16
CA GLY A 47 1.89 -3.37 12.42
C GLY A 47 1.98 -4.42 13.53
N ALA A 48 1.76 -5.70 13.21
CA ALA A 48 1.92 -6.79 14.16
C ALA A 48 3.38 -6.90 14.67
N ILE A 49 4.37 -6.77 13.78
CA ILE A 49 5.79 -6.74 14.16
C ILE A 49 6.06 -5.54 15.09
N GLY A 50 5.52 -4.37 14.76
CA GLY A 50 5.65 -3.16 15.58
C GLY A 50 5.11 -3.33 17.01
N LEU A 51 3.92 -3.96 17.14
CA LEU A 51 3.34 -4.30 18.44
C LEU A 51 4.23 -5.27 19.24
N THR A 52 4.77 -6.31 18.60
CA THR A 52 5.69 -7.26 19.27
C THR A 52 7.02 -6.61 19.67
N ALA A 53 7.41 -5.53 19.01
CA ALA A 53 8.59 -4.74 19.33
C ALA A 53 8.33 -3.69 20.44
N GLY A 54 7.12 -3.67 21.03
CA GLY A 54 6.76 -2.78 22.12
C GLY A 54 6.19 -1.42 21.70
N GLN A 55 5.86 -1.22 20.41
CA GLN A 55 5.16 -0.01 19.99
C GLN A 55 3.69 -0.04 20.46
N THR A 56 3.12 1.15 20.69
CA THR A 56 1.72 1.26 21.08
C THR A 56 0.80 1.03 19.89
N LEU A 57 -0.40 0.50 20.16
CA LEU A 57 -1.43 0.31 19.13
C LEU A 57 -1.77 1.61 18.39
N VAL A 58 -1.83 2.73 19.12
CA VAL A 58 -2.13 4.04 18.53
C VAL A 58 -1.05 4.47 17.55
N THR A 59 0.22 4.28 17.90
CA THR A 59 1.35 4.57 17.01
C THR A 59 1.25 3.75 15.72
N GLU A 60 1.03 2.45 15.83
CA GLU A 60 0.93 1.56 14.68
C GLU A 60 -0.30 1.87 13.81
N MET A 61 -1.43 2.28 14.40
CA MET A 61 -2.60 2.71 13.64
C MET A 61 -2.33 3.99 12.82
N LEU A 62 -1.61 4.95 13.39
CA LEU A 62 -1.23 6.17 12.66
C LEU A 62 -0.25 5.86 11.52
N VAL A 63 0.72 4.97 11.78
CA VAL A 63 1.65 4.49 10.75
C VAL A 63 0.90 3.77 9.64
N PHE A 64 -0.02 2.86 9.98
CA PHE A 64 -0.85 2.12 9.04
C PHE A 64 -1.67 3.07 8.16
N LEU A 65 -2.30 4.09 8.76
CA LEU A 65 -3.10 5.08 8.04
C LEU A 65 -2.29 5.77 6.93
N VAL A 66 -1.03 6.12 7.22
CA VAL A 66 -0.16 6.77 6.23
C VAL A 66 0.34 5.76 5.20
N VAL A 67 0.90 4.64 5.65
CA VAL A 67 1.59 3.64 4.79
C VAL A 67 0.62 2.93 3.85
N PHE A 68 -0.61 2.68 4.29
CA PHE A 68 -1.66 2.08 3.45
C PHE A 68 -2.48 3.16 2.73
N GLY A 69 -2.87 4.22 3.44
CA GLY A 69 -3.79 5.23 2.94
C GLY A 69 -3.21 6.08 1.81
N VAL A 70 -1.92 6.46 1.88
CA VAL A 70 -1.30 7.28 0.83
C VAL A 70 -1.26 6.54 -0.52
N PRO A 71 -0.73 5.30 -0.62
CA PRO A 71 -0.79 4.55 -1.87
C PRO A 71 -2.22 4.28 -2.35
N LEU A 72 -3.17 4.01 -1.44
CA LEU A 72 -4.57 3.81 -1.81
C LEU A 72 -5.20 5.07 -2.39
N ALA A 73 -4.93 6.24 -1.81
CA ALA A 73 -5.38 7.53 -2.33
C ALA A 73 -4.79 7.81 -3.72
N VAL A 74 -3.53 7.45 -3.96
CA VAL A 74 -2.89 7.56 -5.28
C VAL A 74 -3.55 6.63 -6.29
N LEU A 75 -3.80 5.36 -5.93
CA LEU A 75 -4.53 4.42 -6.77
C LEU A 75 -5.91 4.97 -7.15
N TRP A 76 -6.65 5.50 -6.17
CA TRP A 76 -7.97 6.10 -6.39
C TRP A 76 -7.90 7.33 -7.31
N TRP A 77 -6.92 8.21 -7.10
CA TRP A 77 -6.69 9.40 -7.92
C TRP A 77 -6.39 9.03 -9.38
N ILE A 78 -5.48 8.08 -9.61
CA ILE A 78 -5.17 7.56 -10.96
C ILE A 78 -6.42 6.91 -11.59
N GLY A 79 -7.26 6.29 -10.76
CA GLY A 79 -8.58 5.77 -11.12
C GLY A 79 -9.57 6.83 -11.64
N ARG A 80 -9.39 8.11 -11.30
CA ARG A 80 -10.33 9.19 -11.66
C ARG A 80 -9.90 10.01 -12.87
N VAL A 81 -8.60 10.08 -13.15
CA VAL A 81 -8.03 10.93 -14.23
C VAL A 81 -7.98 10.21 -15.59
N ARG A 82 -8.35 8.93 -15.66
CA ARG A 82 -8.46 8.12 -16.88
C ARG A 82 -9.86 7.59 -17.08
#